data_AF-A0A7V3EJ55-F1
#
_entry.id   AF-A0A7V3EJ55-F1
#
_cell.length_a   1.000
_cell.length_b   1.000
_cell.length_c   1.000
_cell.angle_alpha   90.00
_cell.angle_beta   90.00
_cell.angle_gamma   90.00
#
_symmetry.space_group_name_H-M   'P 1'
#
loop_
_entity.id
_entity.type
_entity.pdbx_description
1 polymer ?
#
loop_
_entity_poly.entity_id
_entity_poly.type
_entity_poly.pdbx_seq_one_letter_code
_entity_poly.pdbx_strand_id
1 'polypeptide(L)'
;MKKILIPALMLSLIVSSLLLPACKKMTPEELKNSMEIINVETKWVSKEYRAWPPKLVLVPVISFQVKNISDKPLTYVNFNAIFKFKDETKNLGDNFLAAIRKEPVLPGQVSPVITLKSNYGVEGKTLDSFKNNPYWKPVVVRLFARSFGSEFVLLGEWEVSKTIDFKEDQVVTPVVEKQEEGKK
;
A
#
# COMPACT_ATOMS: atom_id res chain seq x y z
N MET A 1 69.53 43.03 -11.30
CA MET A 1 69.13 41.65 -10.94
C MET A 1 67.92 41.71 -10.02
N LYS A 2 66.76 41.18 -10.47
CA LYS A 2 65.69 40.56 -9.64
C LYS A 2 64.51 40.22 -10.55
N LYS A 3 64.38 38.94 -10.92
CA LYS A 3 63.14 38.36 -11.44
C LYS A 3 62.44 37.72 -10.24
N ILE A 4 61.24 38.17 -9.89
CA ILE A 4 60.36 37.43 -8.96
C ILE A 4 59.26 36.83 -9.84
N LEU A 5 59.25 35.50 -9.87
CA LEU A 5 58.44 34.66 -10.73
C LEU A 5 57.48 33.88 -9.84
N ILE A 6 56.28 34.41 -9.60
CA ILE A 6 55.17 33.66 -8.99
C ILE A 6 53.89 34.23 -9.61
N PRO A 7 53.18 33.48 -10.48
CA PRO A 7 51.97 32.82 -10.01
C PRO A 7 51.60 31.57 -10.84
N ALA A 8 51.88 30.38 -10.33
CA ALA A 8 51.33 29.14 -10.93
C ALA A 8 50.58 28.26 -9.92
N LEU A 9 50.66 28.55 -8.61
CA LEU A 9 50.13 27.63 -7.60
C LEU A 9 48.66 27.85 -7.23
N MET A 10 48.08 29.04 -7.50
CA MET A 10 46.71 29.37 -7.07
C MET A 10 45.61 28.96 -8.05
N LEU A 11 45.95 28.49 -9.26
CA LEU A 11 44.94 28.13 -10.27
C LEU A 11 44.52 26.65 -10.23
N SER A 12 45.24 25.78 -9.52
CA SER A 12 44.91 24.34 -9.44
C SER A 12 43.84 24.01 -8.40
N LEU A 13 43.59 24.89 -7.42
CA LEU A 13 42.68 24.60 -6.30
C LEU A 13 41.19 24.85 -6.62
N ILE A 14 40.88 25.57 -7.72
CA ILE A 14 39.50 25.93 -8.09
C ILE A 14 38.83 24.85 -8.95
N VAL A 15 39.60 23.92 -9.56
CA VAL A 15 39.04 22.91 -10.47
C VAL A 15 38.51 21.67 -9.73
N SER A 16 38.88 21.45 -8.46
CA SER A 16 38.50 20.25 -7.70
C SER A 16 37.12 20.33 -7.03
N SER A 17 36.47 21.49 -7.00
CA SER A 17 35.17 21.69 -6.32
C SER A 17 33.93 21.40 -7.18
N LEU A 18 34.10 21.01 -8.45
CA LEU A 18 32.98 20.75 -9.38
C LEU A 18 32.47 19.29 -9.39
N LEU A 19 33.02 18.41 -8.55
CA LEU A 19 32.61 17.00 -8.47
C LEU A 19 31.87 16.67 -7.15
N LEU A 20 31.08 17.61 -6.62
CA LEU A 20 30.09 17.21 -5.61
C LEU A 20 29.03 16.35 -6.31
N PRO A 21 28.82 15.08 -5.91
CA PRO A 21 27.69 14.31 -6.40
C PRO A 21 26.44 15.04 -5.95
N ALA A 22 25.85 15.83 -6.85
CA ALA A 22 24.52 16.36 -6.66
C ALA A 22 23.64 15.17 -6.34
N CYS A 23 23.12 15.11 -5.11
CA CYS A 23 22.12 14.12 -4.71
C CYS A 23 20.90 14.35 -5.59
N LYS A 24 20.90 13.77 -6.80
CA LYS A 24 19.84 13.91 -7.78
C LYS A 24 18.64 13.19 -7.20
N LYS A 25 17.65 13.97 -6.77
CA LYS A 25 16.36 13.44 -6.33
C LYS A 25 15.70 12.73 -7.51
N MET A 26 15.19 11.53 -7.27
CA MET A 26 14.43 10.79 -8.26
C MET A 26 13.13 11.52 -8.55
N THR A 27 12.83 11.76 -9.82
CA THR A 27 11.55 12.40 -10.23
C THR A 27 10.39 11.39 -10.14
N PRO A 28 9.13 11.86 -10.10
CA PRO A 28 7.95 10.98 -10.16
C PRO A 28 7.94 10.08 -11.40
N GLU A 29 8.33 10.60 -12.57
CA GLU A 29 8.41 9.86 -13.83
C GLU A 29 9.52 8.82 -13.80
N GLU A 30 10.71 9.20 -13.32
CA GLU A 30 11.83 8.26 -13.12
C GLU A 30 11.42 7.13 -12.17
N LEU A 31 10.71 7.45 -11.08
CA LEU A 31 10.20 6.46 -10.13
C LEU A 31 9.22 5.49 -10.80
N LYS A 32 8.21 6.00 -11.51
CA LYS A 32 7.22 5.18 -12.20
C LYS A 32 7.87 4.25 -13.23
N ASN A 33 8.86 4.74 -13.97
CA ASN A 33 9.57 3.96 -14.98
C ASN A 33 10.62 3.00 -14.40
N SER A 34 10.95 3.13 -13.11
CA SER A 34 11.92 2.28 -12.43
C SER A 34 11.33 1.01 -11.83
N MET A 35 10.00 0.90 -11.76
CA MET A 35 9.34 -0.21 -11.12
C MET A 35 8.10 -0.70 -11.88
N GLU A 36 7.86 -1.99 -11.77
CA GLU A 36 6.66 -2.66 -12.29
C GLU A 36 5.87 -3.25 -11.11
N ILE A 37 4.56 -3.03 -11.11
CA ILE A 37 3.65 -3.60 -10.11
C ILE A 37 3.14 -4.93 -10.63
N ILE A 38 3.43 -6.01 -9.92
CA ILE A 38 3.11 -7.39 -10.31
C ILE A 38 2.35 -8.11 -9.21
N ASN A 39 1.74 -9.25 -9.55
CA ASN A 39 1.02 -10.13 -8.63
C ASN A 39 -0.03 -9.39 -7.78
N VAL A 40 -0.80 -8.52 -8.45
CA VAL A 40 -1.84 -7.72 -7.79
C VAL A 40 -3.00 -8.62 -7.40
N GLU A 41 -3.33 -8.62 -6.12
CA GLU A 41 -4.51 -9.26 -5.55
C GLU A 41 -5.33 -8.21 -4.80
N THR A 42 -6.65 -8.25 -4.96
CA THR A 42 -7.57 -7.44 -4.18
C THR A 42 -8.61 -8.33 -3.52
N LYS A 43 -8.99 -8.00 -2.28
CA LYS A 43 -9.99 -8.73 -1.51
C LYS A 43 -10.58 -7.88 -0.39
N TRP A 44 -11.63 -8.39 0.24
CA TRP A 44 -12.21 -7.83 1.44
C TRP A 44 -11.84 -8.67 2.65
N VAL A 45 -11.43 -8.01 3.74
CA VAL A 45 -11.09 -8.66 5.01
C VAL A 45 -11.89 -8.04 6.16
N SER A 46 -12.06 -8.77 7.26
CA SER A 46 -12.66 -8.21 8.46
C SER A 46 -11.74 -7.17 9.11
N LYS A 47 -12.27 -5.98 9.35
CA LYS A 47 -11.68 -4.99 10.27
C LYS A 47 -12.22 -5.16 11.69
N GLU A 48 -13.51 -5.47 11.81
CA GLU A 48 -14.19 -5.66 13.08
C GLU A 48 -15.22 -6.78 12.91
N TYR A 49 -15.31 -7.67 13.90
CA TYR A 49 -16.32 -8.72 13.95
C TYR A 49 -16.77 -8.92 15.40
N ARG A 50 -18.08 -9.02 15.62
CA ARG A 50 -18.71 -9.37 16.89
C ARG A 50 -19.91 -10.25 16.62
N ALA A 51 -20.00 -11.38 17.31
CA ALA A 51 -21.16 -12.27 17.22
C ALA A 51 -22.40 -11.67 17.92
N TRP A 52 -22.22 -10.97 19.05
CA TRP A 52 -23.31 -10.33 19.79
C TRP A 52 -22.89 -8.97 20.40
N PRO A 53 -23.64 -7.88 20.15
CA PRO A 53 -24.62 -7.74 19.07
C PRO A 53 -23.94 -7.93 17.69
N PRO A 54 -24.60 -8.57 16.70
CA PRO A 54 -23.98 -8.89 15.42
C PRO A 54 -23.44 -7.66 14.71
N LYS A 55 -22.13 -7.67 14.42
CA LYS A 55 -21.47 -6.65 13.62
C LYS A 55 -20.31 -7.25 12.85
N LEU A 56 -20.22 -6.92 11.57
CA LEU A 56 -19.09 -7.24 10.72
C LEU A 56 -18.77 -6.01 9.87
N VAL A 57 -17.54 -5.51 9.98
CA VAL A 57 -17.02 -4.43 9.15
C VAL A 57 -15.99 -5.03 8.20
N LEU A 58 -16.25 -4.97 6.91
CA LEU A 58 -15.32 -5.41 5.87
C LEU A 58 -14.61 -4.20 5.27
N VAL A 59 -13.30 -4.32 5.07
CA VAL A 59 -12.47 -3.31 4.42
C VAL A 59 -11.78 -3.89 3.19
N PRO A 60 -11.62 -3.11 2.11
CA PRO A 60 -10.87 -3.55 0.96
C PRO A 60 -9.36 -3.54 1.24
N VAL A 61 -8.67 -4.46 0.59
CA VAL A 61 -7.23 -4.66 0.66
C VAL A 61 -6.68 -4.82 -0.75
N ILE A 62 -5.53 -4.22 -1.01
CA ILE A 62 -4.68 -4.53 -2.16
C ILE A 62 -3.37 -5.13 -1.65
N SER A 63 -2.95 -6.23 -2.26
CA SER A 63 -1.63 -6.83 -2.09
C SER A 63 -0.92 -6.89 -3.44
N PHE A 64 0.37 -6.63 -3.47
CA PHE A 64 1.15 -6.60 -4.70
C PHE A 64 2.64 -6.80 -4.40
N GLN A 65 3.44 -7.04 -5.44
CA GLN A 65 4.88 -6.98 -5.38
C GLN A 65 5.41 -5.94 -6.36
N VAL A 66 6.63 -5.48 -6.09
CA VAL A 66 7.33 -4.49 -6.90
C VAL A 66 8.54 -5.15 -7.52
N LYS A 67 8.59 -5.21 -8.85
CA LYS A 67 9.78 -5.61 -9.59
C LYS A 67 10.59 -4.38 -9.95
N ASN A 68 11.87 -4.35 -9.61
CA ASN A 68 12.78 -3.30 -10.04
C ASN A 68 13.21 -3.54 -11.48
N ILE A 69 12.80 -2.66 -12.39
CA ILE A 69 13.12 -2.72 -13.82
C ILE A 69 14.19 -1.70 -14.24
N SER A 70 14.75 -0.96 -13.27
CA SER A 70 15.84 -0.01 -13.49
C SER A 70 17.22 -0.63 -13.26
N ASP A 71 18.25 0.14 -13.59
CA ASP A 71 19.67 -0.17 -13.35
C ASP A 71 20.15 0.25 -11.95
N LYS A 72 19.26 0.81 -11.11
CA LYS A 72 19.59 1.33 -9.77
C LYS A 72 18.79 0.62 -8.69
N PRO A 73 19.33 0.44 -7.47
CA PRO A 73 18.54 -0.05 -6.35
C PRO A 73 17.33 0.85 -6.04
N LEU A 74 16.15 0.26 -5.89
CA LEU A 74 14.99 0.98 -5.35
C LEU A 74 15.13 1.07 -3.84
N THR A 75 15.17 2.31 -3.35
CA THR A 75 15.25 2.63 -1.92
C THR A 75 14.25 3.72 -1.58
N TYR A 76 13.89 3.80 -0.30
CA TYR A 76 13.04 4.85 0.23
C TYR A 76 11.69 5.04 -0.50
N VAL A 77 11.10 3.96 -1.01
CA VAL A 77 9.77 4.01 -1.67
C VAL A 77 8.66 3.87 -0.63
N ASN A 78 7.72 4.82 -0.69
CA ASN A 78 6.46 4.79 0.02
C ASN A 78 5.32 4.51 -0.94
N PHE A 79 4.29 3.82 -0.46
CA PHE A 79 3.06 3.60 -1.21
C PHE A 79 1.87 4.23 -0.51
N ASN A 80 0.89 4.67 -1.30
CA ASN A 80 -0.41 5.08 -0.82
C ASN A 80 -1.49 4.43 -1.68
N ALA A 81 -2.45 3.78 -1.05
CA ALA A 81 -3.64 3.26 -1.71
C ALA A 81 -4.82 4.15 -1.34
N ILE A 82 -5.59 4.57 -2.34
CA ILE A 82 -6.86 5.30 -2.17
C ILE A 82 -7.97 4.42 -2.72
N PHE A 83 -8.91 4.05 -1.85
CA PHE A 83 -10.08 3.25 -2.17
C PHE A 83 -11.29 4.15 -2.36
N LYS A 84 -12.06 3.94 -3.43
CA LYS A 84 -13.24 4.74 -3.79
C LYS A 84 -14.35 3.83 -4.25
N PHE A 85 -15.60 4.19 -3.97
CA PHE A 85 -16.70 3.60 -4.72
C PHE A 85 -16.61 4.04 -6.18
N LYS A 86 -16.86 3.12 -7.11
CA LYS A 86 -16.87 3.42 -8.54
C LYS A 86 -17.88 4.55 -8.82
N ASP A 87 -17.48 5.50 -9.65
CA ASP A 87 -18.29 6.65 -10.06
C ASP A 87 -18.68 7.63 -8.94
N GLU A 88 -18.10 7.49 -7.74
CA GLU A 88 -18.29 8.45 -6.64
C GLU A 88 -17.06 9.36 -6.46
N THR A 89 -17.34 10.61 -6.09
CA THR A 89 -16.28 11.58 -5.77
C THR A 89 -15.63 11.31 -4.42
N LYS A 90 -16.37 10.70 -3.49
CA LYS A 90 -15.95 10.48 -2.11
C LYS A 90 -15.07 9.22 -1.99
N ASN A 91 -13.97 9.35 -1.25
CA ASN A 91 -13.14 8.20 -0.86
C ASN A 91 -13.92 7.29 0.10
N LEU A 92 -13.79 5.98 -0.10
CA LEU A 92 -14.14 5.00 0.92
C LEU A 92 -13.13 5.08 2.05
N GLY A 93 -11.84 4.98 1.72
CA GLY A 93 -10.74 5.04 2.67
C GLY A 93 -9.38 4.99 1.98
N ASP A 94 -8.31 4.94 2.75
CA ASP A 94 -6.93 5.01 2.27
C ASP A 94 -5.96 4.27 3.22
N ASN A 95 -4.73 4.08 2.76
CA ASN A 95 -3.63 3.62 3.58
C ASN A 95 -2.28 4.11 3.04
N PHE A 96 -1.39 4.55 3.92
CA PHE A 96 -0.01 4.92 3.58
C PHE A 96 0.97 3.96 4.25
N LEU A 97 1.96 3.49 3.49
CA LEU A 97 2.98 2.57 3.97
C LEU A 97 4.37 2.94 3.45
N ALA A 98 5.32 3.07 4.38
CA ALA A 98 6.74 3.19 4.07
C ALA A 98 7.35 1.80 3.83
N ALA A 99 7.17 1.25 2.62
CA ALA A 99 7.43 -0.16 2.35
C ALA A 99 8.91 -0.49 2.10
N ILE A 100 9.61 0.25 1.23
CA ILE A 100 11.00 -0.04 0.86
C ILE A 100 11.89 0.97 1.59
N ARG A 101 12.65 0.51 2.59
CA ARG A 101 13.45 1.36 3.49
C ARG A 101 14.83 0.78 3.77
N LYS A 102 14.90 -0.23 4.63
CA LYS A 102 16.17 -0.80 5.11
C LYS A 102 16.79 -1.72 4.06
N GLU A 103 15.96 -2.49 3.39
CA GLU A 103 16.38 -3.44 2.36
C GLU A 103 16.00 -2.87 0.98
N PRO A 104 16.99 -2.56 0.13
CA PRO A 104 16.72 -2.14 -1.23
C PRO A 104 16.17 -3.30 -2.06
N VAL A 105 15.33 -2.98 -3.05
CA VAL A 105 15.04 -3.94 -4.14
C VAL A 105 16.09 -3.70 -5.23
N LEU A 106 17.05 -4.62 -5.38
CA LEU A 106 18.14 -4.47 -6.36
C LEU A 106 17.61 -4.60 -7.80
N PRO A 107 18.35 -4.13 -8.83
CA PRO A 107 17.99 -4.31 -10.23
C PRO A 107 17.57 -5.74 -10.57
N GLY A 108 16.42 -5.89 -11.23
CA GLY A 108 15.84 -7.19 -11.60
C GLY A 108 15.19 -7.97 -10.46
N GLN A 109 15.34 -7.56 -9.20
CA GLN A 109 14.72 -8.25 -8.07
C GLN A 109 13.24 -7.86 -7.88
N VAL A 110 12.54 -8.72 -7.13
CA VAL A 110 11.16 -8.55 -6.73
C VAL A 110 11.09 -8.36 -5.21
N SER A 111 10.28 -7.41 -4.76
CA SER A 111 10.06 -7.15 -3.34
C SER A 111 9.30 -8.30 -2.65
N PRO A 112 9.33 -8.36 -1.31
CA PRO A 112 8.29 -9.05 -0.55
C PRO A 112 6.89 -8.52 -0.91
N VAL A 113 5.85 -9.28 -0.56
CA VAL A 113 4.45 -8.84 -0.74
C VAL A 113 4.19 -7.61 0.13
N ILE A 114 3.66 -6.56 -0.50
CA ILE A 114 3.25 -5.32 0.14
C ILE A 114 1.72 -5.31 0.19
N THR A 115 1.17 -5.08 1.38
CA THR A 115 -0.28 -5.06 1.60
C THR A 115 -0.72 -3.73 2.16
N LEU A 116 -1.71 -3.11 1.51
CA LEU A 116 -2.35 -1.87 1.94
C LEU A 116 -3.82 -2.16 2.26
N LYS A 117 -4.20 -1.94 3.51
CA LYS A 117 -5.55 -2.17 4.03
C LYS A 117 -6.24 -0.84 4.31
N SER A 118 -7.41 -0.64 3.71
CA SER A 118 -8.20 0.58 3.92
C SER A 118 -8.51 0.81 5.42
N ASN A 119 -8.39 2.05 5.85
CA ASN A 119 -8.82 2.52 7.18
C ASN A 119 -10.35 2.52 7.35
N TYR A 120 -11.13 2.53 6.27
CA TYR A 120 -12.60 2.53 6.28
C TYR A 120 -13.17 1.47 5.32
N GLY A 121 -14.43 1.10 5.54
CA GLY A 121 -15.07 0.00 4.84
C GLY A 121 -16.58 0.05 4.96
N VAL A 122 -17.21 -1.09 4.70
CA VAL A 122 -18.66 -1.25 4.76
C VAL A 122 -19.04 -2.06 6.00
N GLU A 123 -20.16 -1.69 6.61
CA GLU A 123 -20.71 -2.36 7.79
C GLU A 123 -21.90 -3.24 7.41
N GLY A 124 -21.98 -4.39 8.06
CA GLY A 124 -23.07 -5.35 7.98
C GLY A 124 -23.17 -6.13 9.28
N LYS A 125 -24.00 -7.17 9.30
CA LYS A 125 -24.20 -8.02 10.49
C LYS A 125 -23.50 -9.37 10.35
N THR A 126 -23.60 -9.95 9.16
CA THR A 126 -23.09 -11.29 8.83
C THR A 126 -22.44 -11.29 7.44
N LEU A 127 -21.67 -12.32 7.13
CA LEU A 127 -21.10 -12.56 5.80
C LEU A 127 -22.20 -12.63 4.72
N ASP A 128 -23.37 -13.17 5.08
CA ASP A 128 -24.54 -13.24 4.19
C ASP A 128 -25.11 -11.86 3.86
N SER A 129 -25.09 -10.95 4.85
CA SER A 129 -25.51 -9.54 4.67
C SER A 129 -24.71 -8.83 3.57
N PHE A 130 -23.51 -9.32 3.27
CA PHE A 130 -22.65 -8.81 2.21
C PHE A 130 -22.93 -9.53 0.90
N LYS A 131 -22.84 -10.88 0.88
CA LYS A 131 -23.00 -11.70 -0.34
C LYS A 131 -24.33 -11.46 -1.06
N ASN A 132 -25.41 -11.28 -0.31
CA ASN A 132 -26.76 -11.12 -0.87
C ASN A 132 -27.18 -9.65 -1.04
N ASN A 133 -26.29 -8.69 -0.81
CA ASN A 133 -26.63 -7.27 -0.91
C ASN A 133 -26.58 -6.79 -2.37
N PRO A 134 -27.72 -6.48 -3.01
CA PRO A 134 -27.74 -5.97 -4.38
C PRO A 134 -27.12 -4.57 -4.50
N TYR A 135 -27.01 -3.85 -3.38
CA TYR A 135 -26.42 -2.51 -3.29
C TYR A 135 -24.93 -2.54 -2.95
N TRP A 136 -24.26 -3.69 -2.99
CA TRP A 136 -22.80 -3.73 -2.83
C TRP A 136 -22.11 -3.08 -4.03
N LYS A 137 -21.82 -1.79 -3.86
CA LYS A 137 -21.16 -0.94 -4.84
C LYS A 137 -19.73 -1.45 -5.14
N PRO A 138 -19.33 -1.50 -6.42
CA PRO A 138 -17.95 -1.81 -6.78
C PRO A 138 -17.01 -0.74 -6.21
N VAL A 139 -15.83 -1.18 -5.79
CA VAL A 139 -14.78 -0.32 -5.26
C VAL A 139 -13.59 -0.38 -6.20
N VAL A 140 -12.95 0.76 -6.40
CA VAL A 140 -11.71 0.89 -7.17
C VAL A 140 -10.59 1.34 -6.22
N VAL A 141 -9.40 0.77 -6.39
CA VAL A 141 -8.19 1.18 -5.67
C VAL A 141 -7.21 1.82 -6.64
N ARG A 142 -6.75 3.02 -6.28
CA ARG A 142 -5.65 3.72 -6.97
C ARG A 142 -4.40 3.61 -6.12
N LEU A 143 -3.33 3.05 -6.70
CA LEU A 143 -2.04 2.92 -6.05
C LEU A 143 -1.09 4.02 -6.50
N PHE A 144 -0.50 4.70 -5.53
CA PHE A 144 0.50 5.72 -5.74
C PHE A 144 1.80 5.31 -5.09
N ALA A 145 2.91 5.77 -5.64
CA ALA A 145 4.22 5.69 -5.01
C ALA A 145 4.87 7.06 -4.91
N ARG A 146 5.77 7.20 -3.94
CA ARG A 146 6.72 8.31 -3.91
C ARG A 146 8.06 7.84 -3.37
N SER A 147 9.13 8.44 -3.85
CA SER A 147 10.48 8.31 -3.30
C SER A 147 10.82 9.54 -2.46
N PHE A 148 11.98 9.54 -1.82
CA PHE A 148 12.41 10.60 -0.92
C PHE A 148 12.33 11.99 -1.59
N GLY A 149 11.42 12.82 -1.08
CA GLY A 149 11.22 14.19 -1.56
C GLY A 149 10.48 14.31 -2.90
N SER A 150 10.09 13.22 -3.55
CA SER A 150 9.24 13.27 -4.76
C SER A 150 7.78 13.48 -4.38
N GLU A 151 7.00 13.99 -5.33
CA GLU A 151 5.54 13.91 -5.30
C GLU A 151 5.06 12.47 -5.49
N PHE A 152 3.77 12.23 -5.24
CA PHE A 152 3.14 10.95 -5.52
C PHE A 152 2.88 10.80 -7.01
N VAL A 153 3.26 9.64 -7.56
CA VAL A 153 2.94 9.23 -8.93
C VAL A 153 1.93 8.10 -8.92
N LEU A 154 0.93 8.17 -9.81
CA LEU A 154 -0.04 7.08 -10.01
C LEU A 154 0.64 5.91 -10.73
N LEU A 155 0.64 4.76 -10.07
CA LEU A 155 1.19 3.51 -10.61
C LEU A 155 0.14 2.70 -11.35
N GLY A 156 -1.09 2.67 -10.84
CA GLY A 156 -2.19 1.94 -11.47
C GLY A 156 -3.50 2.08 -10.73
N GLU A 157 -4.53 1.53 -11.35
CA GLU A 157 -5.89 1.51 -10.85
C GLU A 157 -6.48 0.12 -11.09
N TRP A 158 -7.14 -0.45 -10.08
CA TRP A 158 -7.74 -1.78 -10.16
C TRP A 158 -9.13 -1.78 -9.54
N GLU A 159 -10.05 -2.54 -10.12
CA GLU A 159 -11.30 -2.89 -9.46
C GLU A 159 -11.01 -3.87 -8.31
N VAL A 160 -11.60 -3.62 -7.15
CA VAL A 160 -11.48 -4.48 -5.97
C VAL A 160 -12.41 -5.67 -6.14
N SER A 161 -11.85 -6.88 -6.10
CA SER A 161 -12.59 -8.13 -6.16
C SER A 161 -13.66 -8.19 -5.06
N LYS A 162 -14.78 -8.83 -5.36
CA LYS A 162 -15.81 -9.15 -4.35
C LYS A 162 -15.44 -10.36 -3.48
N THR A 163 -14.23 -10.91 -3.62
CA THR A 163 -13.75 -12.00 -2.77
C THR A 163 -13.63 -11.54 -1.33
N ILE A 164 -14.26 -12.27 -0.41
CA ILE A 164 -14.20 -12.01 1.03
C ILE A 164 -13.36 -13.09 1.69
N ASP A 165 -12.29 -12.67 2.34
CA ASP A 165 -11.41 -13.51 3.15
C ASP A 165 -11.78 -13.35 4.62
N PHE A 166 -12.92 -13.94 4.96
CA PHE A 166 -13.46 -13.98 6.32
C PHE A 166 -14.37 -15.21 6.46
N LYS A 167 -14.30 -15.85 7.63
CA LYS A 167 -15.20 -16.94 8.03
C LYS A 167 -15.78 -16.57 9.38
N GLU A 168 -17.10 -16.72 9.51
CA GLU A 168 -17.78 -16.57 10.79
C GLU A 168 -17.44 -17.74 11.70
N ASP A 169 -17.43 -17.49 13.00
CA ASP A 169 -17.37 -18.55 13.99
C ASP A 169 -18.61 -19.44 13.83
N GLN A 170 -18.45 -20.76 13.92
CA GLN A 170 -19.61 -21.64 14.00
C GLN A 170 -20.34 -21.31 15.29
N VAL A 171 -21.64 -21.00 15.20
CA VAL A 171 -22.47 -20.71 16.36
C VAL A 171 -22.42 -21.94 17.27
N VAL A 172 -21.68 -21.87 18.36
CA VAL A 172 -21.76 -22.88 19.42
C VAL A 172 -23.17 -22.75 19.96
N THR A 173 -24.04 -23.68 19.61
CA THR A 173 -25.42 -23.69 20.08
C THR A 173 -25.34 -23.60 21.61
N PRO A 174 -25.97 -22.60 22.26
CA PRO A 174 -26.01 -22.58 23.71
C PRO A 174 -26.63 -23.91 24.15
N VAL A 175 -25.92 -24.64 25.02
CA VAL A 175 -26.43 -25.86 25.62
C VAL A 175 -27.75 -25.48 26.27
N VAL A 176 -28.86 -25.93 25.70
CA VAL A 176 -30.16 -25.79 26.33
C VAL A 176 -30.06 -26.63 27.59
N GLU A 177 -29.86 -25.99 28.74
CA GLU A 177 -30.00 -26.65 30.02
C GLU A 177 -31.41 -27.23 30.05
N LYS A 178 -31.45 -28.57 30.04
CA LYS A 178 -32.67 -29.35 30.10
C LYS A 178 -33.37 -28.95 31.39
N GLN A 179 -34.48 -28.24 31.31
CA GLN A 179 -35.31 -27.96 32.47
C GLN A 179 -35.65 -29.31 33.10
N GLU A 180 -35.17 -29.54 34.32
CA GLU A 180 -35.65 -30.65 35.14
C GLU A 180 -37.13 -30.39 35.40
N GLU A 181 -37.99 -31.15 34.70
CA GLU A 181 -39.38 -31.33 35.09
C GLU A 181 -39.39 -31.92 36.50
N GLY A 182 -39.48 -31.02 37.48
CA GLY A 182 -39.79 -31.34 38.86
C GLY A 182 -41.16 -32.02 38.93
N LYS A 183 -41.09 -33.34 39.12
CA LYS A 183 -42.16 -34.28 39.41
C LYS A 183 -43.08 -33.80 40.54
N LYS A 184 -44.39 -33.99 40.29
CA LYS A 184 -45.51 -34.28 41.21
C LYS A 184 -45.59 -33.55 42.55
#